data_AF-A0A0S8FW98-F1
#
_entry.id   AF-A0A0S8FW98-F1
#
_cell.length_a   1.000
_cell.length_b   1.000
_cell.length_c   1.000
_cell.angle_alpha   90.00
_cell.angle_beta   90.00
_cell.angle_gamma   90.00
#
_symmetry.space_group_name_H-M   'P 1'
#
loop_
_entity.id
_entity.type
_entity.pdbx_description
1 polymer ?
#
loop_
_entity_poly.entity_id
_entity_poly.type
_entity_poly.pdbx_seq_one_letter_code
_entity_poly.pdbx_strand_id
1 'polypeptide(L)'
;MQEKMAGKAFGALLLAAFLGGICSHVVVSVVGGTQAEAAEAAATPAAGLTEVRATALIIVGEDGVERARLGAYEGGYGLVVRDAAGVARAILSLVEEEKGVALALHDDAGLRRFYMGPGPDGGGFEILDPRGNRRFGFGEGPDSGAFQIGDPQGNVRLSFGEGRNGGAFQVRDPRGKTRFSFGEAADGGGVQVFDAAGKKRFEVSEAGNDGGIKMFDSAGNKRFEVFDGAGWLGATFLDSAGVERSGVRMGPDGESDFFITGGLTEWKASTCLQVE
;
A
#
# COMPACT_ATOMS: atom_id res chain seq x y z
N MET A 1 54.87 -9.89 5.88
CA MET A 1 53.72 -10.82 5.88
C MET A 1 52.79 -10.37 7.01
N GLN A 2 52.09 -9.28 6.77
CA GLN A 2 51.28 -8.50 7.72
C GLN A 2 50.41 -7.59 6.87
N GLU A 3 49.12 -7.89 6.74
CA GLU A 3 48.08 -6.87 6.87
C GLU A 3 46.73 -7.56 7.09
N LYS A 4 46.15 -7.25 8.25
CA LYS A 4 44.93 -7.82 8.80
C LYS A 4 43.72 -7.07 8.25
N MET A 5 42.69 -7.85 7.95
CA MET A 5 41.34 -7.40 7.60
C MET A 5 40.75 -6.42 8.62
N ALA A 6 40.29 -5.27 8.13
CA ALA A 6 39.39 -4.35 8.84
C ALA A 6 38.18 -4.08 7.94
N GLY A 7 36.98 -4.44 8.40
CA GLY A 7 35.74 -4.26 7.62
C GLY A 7 34.52 -4.94 8.23
N LYS A 8 34.36 -4.86 9.56
CA LYS A 8 33.13 -5.25 10.26
C LYS A 8 32.82 -4.20 11.33
N ALA A 9 31.98 -3.22 10.99
CA ALA A 9 31.14 -2.44 11.92
C ALA A 9 30.47 -1.28 11.15
N PHE A 10 29.43 -1.58 10.37
CA PHE A 10 28.53 -0.57 9.81
C PHE A 10 27.08 -1.06 9.86
N GLY A 11 26.70 -1.64 11.00
CA GLY A 11 25.42 -2.34 11.20
C GLY A 11 24.68 -1.96 12.48
N ALA A 12 24.94 -0.79 13.04
CA ALA A 12 24.27 -0.31 14.25
C ALA A 12 24.17 1.23 14.27
N LEU A 13 23.53 1.82 13.27
CA LEU A 13 23.11 3.22 13.33
C LEU A 13 21.94 3.51 12.37
N LEU A 14 20.84 2.76 12.50
CA LEU A 14 19.56 3.07 11.82
C LEU A 14 18.39 2.33 12.48
N LEU A 15 18.28 2.44 13.80
CA LEU A 15 17.14 1.94 14.57
C LEU A 15 16.81 2.84 15.78
N ALA A 16 16.87 4.17 15.60
CA ALA A 16 16.54 5.14 16.64
C ALA A 16 15.96 6.46 16.07
N ALA A 17 15.14 6.40 15.02
CA ALA A 17 14.49 7.59 14.45
C ALA A 17 12.97 7.43 14.17
N PHE A 18 12.31 6.39 14.72
CA PHE A 18 10.88 6.15 14.46
C PHE A 18 10.01 5.94 15.72
N LEU A 19 10.50 6.25 16.93
CA LEU A 19 9.77 6.03 18.19
C LEU A 19 9.77 7.24 19.14
N GLY A 20 9.88 8.47 18.63
CA GLY A 20 9.97 9.67 19.48
C GLY A 20 9.34 10.94 18.91
N GLY A 21 8.11 10.87 18.40
CA GLY A 21 7.49 12.04 17.75
C GLY A 21 5.97 12.13 17.80
N ILE A 22 5.31 11.47 18.76
CA ILE A 22 3.87 11.65 19.02
C ILE A 22 3.68 11.65 20.54
N CYS A 23 2.85 12.57 21.05
CA CYS A 23 2.70 13.03 22.44
C CYS A 23 3.67 14.20 22.74
N SER A 24 3.26 15.42 23.07
CA SER A 24 1.97 15.93 23.53
C SER A 24 2.07 17.46 23.45
N HIS A 25 1.08 18.15 22.88
CA HIS A 25 0.57 19.45 23.36
C HIS A 25 -0.65 19.82 22.51
N VAL A 26 -1.72 19.06 22.69
CA VAL A 26 -3.08 19.58 22.50
C VAL A 26 -3.39 20.38 23.75
N VAL A 27 -3.18 21.70 23.69
CA VAL A 27 -3.78 22.63 24.64
C VAL A 27 -5.11 23.04 24.04
N VAL A 28 -6.17 22.31 24.41
CA VAL A 28 -7.54 22.82 24.29
C VAL A 28 -7.73 23.81 25.43
N SER A 29 -7.57 25.10 25.13
CA SER A 29 -8.12 26.16 25.95
C SER A 29 -9.50 26.51 25.40
N VAL A 30 -10.53 25.86 25.95
CA VAL A 30 -11.89 26.41 25.93
C VAL A 30 -11.91 27.53 26.98
N VAL A 31 -11.80 28.77 26.51
CA VAL A 31 -12.26 29.94 27.26
C VAL A 31 -12.99 30.84 26.26
N GLY A 32 -14.27 31.05 26.52
CA GLY A 32 -15.13 31.89 25.71
C GLY A 32 -14.63 33.34 25.66
N GLY A 33 -14.76 33.95 24.49
CA GLY A 33 -14.45 35.36 24.28
C GLY A 33 -14.71 35.74 22.83
N THR A 34 -15.84 36.42 22.62
CA THR A 34 -16.11 37.41 21.56
C THR A 34 -15.61 37.13 20.15
N GLN A 35 -16.54 37.06 19.19
CA GLN A 35 -16.26 37.23 17.77
C GLN A 35 -15.53 38.56 17.56
N ALA A 36 -14.20 38.51 17.51
CA ALA A 36 -13.40 39.54 16.89
C ALA A 36 -13.49 39.26 15.39
N GLU A 37 -14.12 40.18 14.66
CA GLU A 37 -13.95 40.32 13.23
C GLU A 37 -12.45 40.21 12.94
N ALA A 38 -12.04 39.10 12.30
CA ALA A 38 -10.71 38.96 11.77
C ALA A 38 -10.61 39.95 10.61
N ALA A 39 -10.30 41.20 10.94
CA ALA A 39 -9.80 42.15 9.99
C ALA A 39 -8.57 41.49 9.35
N GLU A 40 -8.72 41.16 8.07
CA GLU A 40 -7.66 40.75 7.18
C GLU A 40 -6.60 41.85 7.21
N ALA A 41 -5.66 41.71 8.14
CA ALA A 41 -4.50 42.57 8.23
C ALA A 41 -3.68 42.28 6.98
N ALA A 42 -3.95 43.05 5.92
CA ALA A 42 -3.11 43.14 4.75
C ALA A 42 -1.69 43.36 5.26
N ALA A 43 -0.86 42.32 5.15
CA ALA A 43 0.52 42.36 5.58
C ALA A 43 1.18 43.53 4.86
N THR A 44 1.50 44.59 5.60
CA THR A 44 2.29 45.71 5.09
C THR A 44 3.55 45.10 4.46
N PRO A 45 3.78 45.24 3.14
CA PRO A 45 4.93 44.65 2.50
C PRO A 45 6.18 45.15 3.23
N ALA A 46 7.03 44.22 3.67
CA ALA A 46 8.25 44.54 4.39
C ALA A 46 9.04 45.56 3.57
N ALA A 47 9.13 46.80 4.08
CA ALA A 47 9.85 47.88 3.43
C ALA A 47 11.32 47.46 3.27
N GLY A 48 11.80 47.34 2.03
CA GLY A 48 13.19 46.98 1.72
C GLY A 48 13.38 45.80 0.77
N LEU A 49 12.32 45.15 0.27
CA LEU A 49 12.47 44.12 -0.76
C LEU A 49 12.71 44.76 -2.14
N THR A 50 13.81 44.37 -2.80
CA THR A 50 14.06 44.71 -4.21
C THR A 50 13.35 43.69 -5.09
N GLU A 51 12.34 44.13 -5.85
CA GLU A 51 11.65 43.27 -6.81
C GLU A 51 12.43 43.23 -8.13
N VAL A 52 12.72 42.03 -8.62
CA VAL A 52 13.30 41.82 -9.95
C VAL A 52 12.26 41.15 -10.84
N ARG A 53 11.88 41.81 -11.94
CA ARG A 53 10.96 41.27 -12.95
C ARG A 53 11.77 40.79 -14.16
N ALA A 54 11.71 39.48 -14.42
CA ALA A 54 12.37 38.86 -15.56
C ALA A 54 11.50 37.74 -16.12
N THR A 55 11.65 37.44 -17.41
CA THR A 55 11.01 36.27 -18.05
C THR A 55 11.73 34.97 -17.71
N ALA A 56 13.01 35.06 -17.35
CA ALA A 56 13.81 33.96 -16.84
C ALA A 56 14.96 34.46 -15.97
N LEU A 57 15.30 33.70 -14.94
CA LEU A 57 16.59 33.75 -14.26
C LEU A 57 17.42 32.54 -14.70
N ILE A 58 18.59 32.78 -15.28
CA ILE A 58 19.45 31.73 -15.84
C ILE A 58 20.81 31.80 -15.13
N ILE A 59 21.25 30.67 -14.59
CA ILE A 59 22.58 30.48 -14.04
C ILE A 59 23.41 29.73 -15.07
N VAL A 60 24.51 30.33 -15.49
CA VAL A 60 25.44 29.77 -16.49
C VAL A 60 26.75 29.43 -15.79
N GLY A 61 27.28 28.23 -16.05
CA GLY A 61 28.58 27.80 -15.56
C GLY A 61 29.73 28.51 -16.26
N GLU A 62 30.95 28.36 -15.72
CA GLU A 62 32.16 28.93 -16.32
C GLU A 62 32.43 28.43 -17.75
N ASP A 63 31.92 27.24 -18.09
CA ASP A 63 31.97 26.61 -19.40
C ASP A 63 30.90 27.13 -20.37
N GLY A 64 30.08 28.10 -19.97
CA GLY A 64 28.99 28.65 -20.77
C GLY A 64 27.74 27.78 -20.80
N VAL A 65 27.70 26.66 -20.06
CA VAL A 65 26.56 25.75 -20.01
C VAL A 65 25.55 26.23 -18.98
N GLU A 66 24.26 26.25 -19.33
CA GLU A 66 23.17 26.54 -18.38
C GLU A 66 23.17 25.48 -17.25
N ARG A 67 23.25 25.92 -15.99
CA ARG A 67 23.21 25.08 -14.79
C ARG A 67 21.86 25.12 -14.11
N ALA A 68 21.16 26.24 -14.19
CA ALA A 68 19.81 26.35 -13.71
C ALA A 68 19.02 27.40 -14.47
N ARG A 69 17.71 27.19 -14.59
CA ARG A 69 16.75 28.15 -15.14
C ARG A 69 15.52 28.17 -14.27
N LEU A 70 15.09 29.36 -13.84
CA LEU A 70 13.75 29.63 -13.31
C LEU A 70 12.99 30.47 -14.33
N GLY A 71 11.94 29.93 -14.92
CA GLY A 71 11.12 30.63 -15.92
C GLY A 71 10.42 29.68 -16.89
N ALA A 72 9.99 30.22 -18.03
CA ALA A 72 9.38 29.42 -19.10
C ALA A 72 10.39 28.46 -19.75
N TYR A 73 9.94 27.26 -20.11
CA TYR A 73 10.70 26.26 -20.87
C TYR A 73 9.74 25.41 -21.73
N GLU A 74 10.29 24.47 -22.52
CA GLU A 74 9.52 23.51 -23.29
C GLU A 74 8.74 22.58 -22.33
N GLY A 75 7.49 22.92 -22.05
CA GLY A 75 6.63 22.21 -21.09
C GLY A 75 6.01 23.06 -19.99
N GLY A 76 6.21 24.39 -20.00
CA GLY A 76 5.52 25.32 -19.10
C GLY A 76 6.47 26.23 -18.32
N TYR A 77 6.17 26.47 -17.05
CA TYR A 77 6.97 27.31 -16.15
C TYR A 77 7.57 26.46 -15.04
N GLY A 78 8.84 26.68 -14.71
CA GLY A 78 9.48 25.91 -13.66
C GLY A 78 10.93 26.27 -13.35
N LEU A 79 11.49 25.50 -12.43
CA LEU A 79 12.91 25.45 -12.11
C LEU A 79 13.51 24.18 -12.73
N VAL A 80 14.48 24.35 -13.62
CA VAL A 80 15.28 23.26 -14.18
C VAL A 80 16.71 23.39 -13.65
N VAL A 81 17.27 22.29 -13.15
CA VAL A 81 18.69 22.19 -12.76
C VAL A 81 19.37 21.21 -13.70
N ARG A 82 20.54 21.57 -14.23
CA ARG A 82 21.31 20.79 -15.21
C ARG A 82 22.69 20.45 -14.67
N ASP A 83 23.23 19.32 -15.12
CA ASP A 83 24.60 18.89 -14.78
C ASP A 83 25.67 19.55 -15.66
N ALA A 84 26.92 19.09 -15.50
CA ALA A 84 28.08 19.46 -16.30
C ALA A 84 27.86 19.34 -17.81
N ALA A 85 27.14 18.31 -18.24
CA ALA A 85 26.85 17.98 -19.64
C ALA A 85 25.61 18.71 -20.19
N GLY A 86 24.92 19.52 -19.39
CA GLY A 86 23.69 20.22 -19.77
C GLY A 86 22.43 19.36 -19.66
N VAL A 87 22.53 18.13 -19.14
CA VAL A 87 21.41 17.21 -18.93
C VAL A 87 20.63 17.67 -17.71
N ALA A 88 19.31 17.82 -17.86
CA ALA A 88 18.42 18.17 -16.75
C ALA A 88 18.43 17.06 -15.70
N ARG A 89 18.62 17.42 -14.43
CA ARG A 89 18.71 16.50 -13.28
C ARG A 89 17.57 16.65 -12.30
N ALA A 90 17.05 17.86 -12.14
CA ALA A 90 15.86 18.14 -11.37
C ALA A 90 14.99 19.14 -12.14
N ILE A 91 13.69 18.88 -12.16
CA ILE A 91 12.69 19.76 -12.76
C ILE A 91 11.56 19.92 -11.75
N LEU A 92 11.29 21.16 -11.33
CA LEU A 92 10.10 21.53 -10.58
C LEU A 92 9.24 22.40 -11.51
N SER A 93 8.07 21.92 -11.89
CA SER A 93 7.27 22.53 -12.95
C SER A 93 5.81 22.69 -12.58
N LEU A 94 5.19 23.73 -13.14
CA LEU A 94 3.75 23.84 -13.23
C LEU A 94 3.30 23.06 -14.47
N VAL A 95 2.43 22.08 -14.27
CA VAL A 95 1.85 21.27 -15.34
C VAL A 95 0.48 21.84 -15.67
N GLU A 96 0.39 22.52 -16.81
CA GLU A 96 -0.80 23.31 -17.17
C GLU A 96 -2.02 22.43 -17.44
N GLU A 97 -1.83 21.29 -18.13
CA GLU A 97 -2.91 20.38 -18.53
C GLU A 97 -3.67 19.83 -17.31
N GLU A 98 -2.95 19.39 -16.29
CA GLU A 98 -3.52 18.83 -15.07
C GLU A 98 -3.62 19.83 -13.92
N LYS A 99 -3.29 21.11 -14.17
CA LYS A 99 -3.28 22.21 -13.17
C LYS A 99 -2.52 21.85 -11.89
N GLY A 100 -1.39 21.17 -12.04
CA GLY A 100 -0.63 20.62 -10.92
C GLY A 100 0.80 21.14 -10.85
N VAL A 101 1.51 20.71 -9.81
CA VAL A 101 2.96 20.88 -9.68
C VAL A 101 3.60 19.50 -9.81
N ALA A 102 4.67 19.40 -10.59
CA ALA A 102 5.47 18.19 -10.72
C ALA A 102 6.92 18.43 -10.29
N LEU A 103 7.50 17.42 -9.65
CA LEU A 103 8.92 17.28 -9.37
C LEU A 103 9.43 16.02 -10.05
N ALA A 104 10.42 16.15 -10.93
CA ALA A 104 11.07 15.04 -11.60
C ALA A 104 12.58 15.07 -11.36
N LEU A 105 13.18 13.92 -11.04
CA LEU A 105 14.63 13.74 -11.01
C LEU A 105 15.08 12.76 -12.08
N HIS A 106 16.19 13.08 -12.74
CA HIS A 106 16.72 12.32 -13.87
C HIS A 106 18.16 11.85 -13.59
N ASP A 107 18.52 10.71 -14.18
CA ASP A 107 19.88 10.16 -14.12
C ASP A 107 20.81 10.68 -15.21
N ASP A 108 22.00 10.07 -15.31
CA ASP A 108 23.06 10.50 -16.23
C ASP A 108 22.70 10.32 -17.71
N ALA A 109 21.75 9.44 -18.00
CA ALA A 109 21.21 9.26 -19.33
C ALA A 109 20.05 10.22 -19.62
N GLY A 110 19.68 11.10 -18.68
CA GLY A 110 18.50 11.96 -18.79
C GLY A 110 17.18 11.20 -18.61
N LEU A 111 17.22 9.98 -18.07
CA LEU A 111 16.02 9.19 -17.82
C LEU A 111 15.47 9.49 -16.43
N ARG A 112 14.14 9.65 -16.35
CA ARG A 112 13.45 9.89 -15.08
C ARG A 112 13.65 8.70 -14.12
N ARG A 113 14.03 9.01 -12.87
CA ARG A 113 14.19 8.03 -11.77
C ARG A 113 13.26 8.31 -10.61
N PHE A 114 12.78 9.54 -10.51
CA PHE A 114 11.84 9.98 -9.51
C PHE A 114 10.81 10.88 -10.18
N TYR A 115 9.56 10.73 -9.81
CA TYR A 115 8.49 11.63 -10.20
C TYR A 115 7.50 11.79 -9.06
N MET A 116 7.07 13.02 -8.82
CA MET A 116 5.93 13.35 -7.97
C MET A 116 5.13 14.42 -8.68
N GLY A 117 3.87 14.20 -8.98
CA GLY A 117 3.06 15.19 -9.69
C GLY A 117 1.77 14.62 -10.24
N PRO A 118 1.01 15.43 -10.98
CA PRO A 118 -0.16 14.93 -11.69
C PRO A 118 0.24 13.87 -12.73
N GLY A 119 -0.67 12.96 -13.00
CA GLY A 119 -0.60 12.01 -14.11
C GLY A 119 -1.96 11.93 -14.79
N PRO A 120 -2.04 11.29 -15.98
CA PRO A 120 -3.27 11.22 -16.76
C PRO A 120 -4.44 10.56 -16.00
N ASP A 121 -4.09 9.70 -15.06
CA ASP A 121 -5.02 8.92 -14.24
C ASP A 121 -5.19 9.51 -12.82
N GLY A 122 -4.47 10.58 -12.50
CA GLY A 122 -4.42 11.18 -11.18
C GLY A 122 -3.00 11.39 -10.67
N GLY A 123 -2.89 12.11 -9.56
CA GLY A 123 -1.61 12.46 -8.97
C GLY A 123 -0.88 11.26 -8.36
N GLY A 124 0.44 11.25 -8.46
CA GLY A 124 1.21 10.15 -7.91
C GLY A 124 2.68 10.46 -7.69
N PHE A 125 3.30 9.47 -7.07
CA PHE A 125 4.70 9.38 -6.74
C PHE A 125 5.25 8.07 -7.31
N GLU A 126 6.40 8.11 -7.97
CA GLU A 126 7.08 6.92 -8.45
C GLU A 126 8.60 7.01 -8.40
N ILE A 127 9.21 5.85 -8.18
CA ILE A 127 10.65 5.61 -8.30
C ILE A 127 10.84 4.55 -9.40
N LEU A 128 11.68 4.86 -10.38
CA LEU A 128 11.93 4.03 -11.55
C LEU A 128 13.34 3.42 -11.50
N ASP A 129 13.48 2.16 -11.92
CA ASP A 129 14.79 1.53 -12.11
C ASP A 129 15.48 2.02 -13.39
N PRO A 130 16.75 1.64 -13.65
CA PRO A 130 17.49 2.06 -14.84
C PRO A 130 16.80 1.79 -16.19
N ARG A 131 15.90 0.81 -16.27
CA ARG A 131 15.16 0.46 -17.48
C ARG A 131 13.85 1.24 -17.61
N GLY A 132 13.53 2.09 -16.64
CA GLY A 132 12.28 2.85 -16.58
C GLY A 132 11.14 2.09 -15.91
N ASN A 133 11.38 0.91 -15.32
CA ASN A 133 10.32 0.16 -14.66
C ASN A 133 10.06 0.73 -13.26
N ARG A 134 8.79 0.86 -12.89
CA ARG A 134 8.38 1.27 -11.55
C ARG A 134 8.85 0.25 -10.51
N ARG A 135 9.62 0.73 -9.53
CA ARG A 135 10.05 -0.06 -8.36
C ARG A 135 9.22 0.21 -7.14
N PHE A 136 8.75 1.44 -7.02
CA PHE A 136 7.91 1.90 -5.95
C PHE A 136 7.00 2.98 -6.50
N GLY A 137 5.75 3.01 -6.06
CA GLY A 137 4.89 4.15 -6.30
C GLY A 137 3.67 4.16 -5.39
N PHE A 138 3.12 5.34 -5.19
CA PHE A 138 1.79 5.52 -4.62
C PHE A 138 1.09 6.64 -5.38
N GLY A 139 -0.21 6.51 -5.60
CA GLY A 139 -0.97 7.55 -6.28
C GLY A 139 -2.44 7.22 -6.34
N GLU A 140 -3.20 8.20 -6.77
CA GLU A 140 -4.62 8.09 -7.04
C GLU A 140 -4.81 7.86 -8.54
N GLY A 141 -5.56 6.81 -8.87
CA GLY A 141 -6.12 6.53 -10.19
C GLY A 141 -7.61 6.89 -10.21
N PRO A 142 -8.29 6.89 -11.38
CA PRO A 142 -9.69 7.31 -11.50
C PRO A 142 -10.67 6.47 -10.68
N ASP A 143 -10.25 5.25 -10.34
CA ASP A 143 -11.07 4.26 -9.65
C ASP A 143 -10.48 3.80 -8.31
N SER A 144 -9.27 4.26 -7.95
CA SER A 144 -8.57 3.77 -6.75
C SER A 144 -7.27 4.50 -6.43
N GLY A 145 -6.96 4.67 -5.15
CA GLY A 145 -5.60 4.92 -4.67
C GLY A 145 -4.82 3.62 -4.50
N ALA A 146 -3.59 3.54 -4.98
CA ALA A 146 -2.75 2.34 -4.83
C ALA A 146 -1.30 2.64 -4.51
N PHE A 147 -0.79 1.98 -3.47
CA PHE A 147 0.61 1.74 -3.18
C PHE A 147 1.09 0.47 -3.92
N GLN A 148 2.25 0.53 -4.56
CA GLN A 148 2.80 -0.56 -5.37
C GLN A 148 4.32 -0.69 -5.23
N ILE A 149 4.80 -1.94 -5.22
CA ILE A 149 6.22 -2.28 -5.35
C ILE A 149 6.39 -3.25 -6.52
N GLY A 150 7.30 -2.92 -7.44
CA GLY A 150 7.58 -3.69 -8.66
C GLY A 150 8.91 -4.46 -8.63
N ASP A 151 9.02 -5.46 -9.49
CA ASP A 151 10.27 -6.19 -9.78
C ASP A 151 11.11 -5.49 -10.89
N PRO A 152 12.31 -6.01 -11.24
CA PRO A 152 13.13 -5.46 -12.35
C PRO A 152 12.56 -5.67 -13.77
N GLN A 153 11.46 -6.41 -13.89
CA GLN A 153 10.75 -6.68 -15.13
C GLN A 153 9.49 -5.80 -15.27
N GLY A 154 9.19 -4.96 -14.28
CA GLY A 154 8.01 -4.10 -14.25
C GLY A 154 6.75 -4.76 -13.69
N ASN A 155 6.81 -5.99 -13.19
CA ASN A 155 5.65 -6.66 -12.59
C ASN A 155 5.44 -6.19 -11.15
N VAL A 156 4.19 -5.88 -10.79
CA VAL A 156 3.82 -5.55 -9.41
C VAL A 156 3.89 -6.79 -8.52
N ARG A 157 4.69 -6.71 -7.46
CA ARG A 157 4.90 -7.79 -6.47
C ARG A 157 4.13 -7.59 -5.19
N LEU A 158 3.95 -6.34 -4.79
CA LEU A 158 3.17 -5.97 -3.63
C LEU A 158 2.29 -4.80 -4.03
N SER A 159 1.01 -4.87 -3.69
CA SER A 159 0.11 -3.73 -3.84
C SER A 159 -0.81 -3.62 -2.64
N PHE A 160 -1.13 -2.39 -2.25
CA PHE A 160 -2.18 -2.07 -1.29
C PHE A 160 -2.96 -0.88 -1.82
N GLY A 161 -4.28 -0.96 -1.83
CA GLY A 161 -5.09 0.15 -2.31
C GLY A 161 -6.57 -0.12 -2.11
N GLU A 162 -7.35 0.95 -2.25
CA GLU A 162 -8.81 0.93 -2.20
C GLU A 162 -9.34 1.24 -3.58
N GLY A 163 -10.18 0.35 -4.11
CA GLY A 163 -10.95 0.62 -5.32
C GLY A 163 -12.44 0.66 -5.03
N ARG A 164 -13.24 0.90 -6.08
CA ARG A 164 -14.72 0.98 -5.98
C ARG A 164 -15.38 -0.20 -5.26
N ASN A 165 -14.75 -1.38 -5.29
CA ASN A 165 -15.26 -2.60 -4.69
C ASN A 165 -14.55 -2.97 -3.38
N GLY A 166 -13.84 -2.03 -2.77
CA GLY A 166 -13.14 -2.20 -1.49
C GLY A 166 -11.61 -2.22 -1.60
N GLY A 167 -10.98 -2.39 -0.44
CA GLY A 167 -9.54 -2.33 -0.26
C GLY A 167 -8.87 -3.70 -0.25
N ALA A 168 -7.69 -3.81 -0.87
CA ALA A 168 -6.93 -5.05 -0.84
C ALA A 168 -5.42 -4.82 -0.75
N PHE A 169 -4.77 -5.61 0.10
CA PHE A 169 -3.35 -5.90 0.07
C PHE A 169 -3.10 -7.20 -0.68
N GLN A 170 -2.13 -7.24 -1.58
CA GLN A 170 -1.78 -8.43 -2.35
C GLN A 170 -0.28 -8.58 -2.47
N VAL A 171 0.19 -9.83 -2.35
CA VAL A 171 1.55 -10.26 -2.70
C VAL A 171 1.47 -11.21 -3.88
N ARG A 172 2.26 -10.95 -4.92
CA ARG A 172 2.27 -11.72 -6.18
C ARG A 172 3.63 -12.39 -6.41
N ASP A 173 3.58 -13.56 -7.04
CA ASP A 173 4.75 -14.32 -7.46
C ASP A 173 5.43 -13.72 -8.71
N PRO A 174 6.55 -14.32 -9.17
CA PRO A 174 7.23 -13.93 -10.40
C PRO A 174 6.39 -13.79 -11.67
N ARG A 175 5.32 -14.56 -11.77
CA ARG A 175 4.43 -14.65 -12.92
C ARG A 175 3.17 -13.80 -12.74
N GLY A 176 3.10 -12.99 -11.69
CA GLY A 176 1.96 -12.12 -11.38
C GLY A 176 0.81 -12.84 -10.68
N LYS A 177 0.96 -14.11 -10.26
CA LYS A 177 -0.10 -14.81 -9.51
C LYS A 177 -0.09 -14.39 -8.05
N THR A 178 -1.25 -14.06 -7.51
CA THR A 178 -1.44 -13.80 -6.07
C THR A 178 -1.04 -15.02 -5.25
N ARG A 179 -0.27 -14.78 -4.19
CA ARG A 179 0.17 -15.78 -3.19
C ARG A 179 -0.42 -15.53 -1.82
N PHE A 180 -0.67 -14.27 -1.52
CA PHE A 180 -1.28 -13.82 -0.30
C PHE A 180 -2.12 -12.60 -0.63
N SER A 181 -3.32 -12.54 -0.07
CA SER A 181 -4.14 -11.34 -0.11
C SER A 181 -4.90 -11.18 1.19
N PHE A 182 -5.11 -9.94 1.60
CA PHE A 182 -6.17 -9.61 2.54
C PHE A 182 -6.88 -8.36 2.08
N GLY A 183 -8.14 -8.23 2.41
CA GLY A 183 -8.92 -7.08 1.99
C GLY A 183 -10.37 -7.18 2.41
N GLU A 184 -11.09 -6.13 2.09
CA GLU A 184 -12.52 -5.98 2.30
C GLU A 184 -13.17 -5.70 0.95
N ALA A 185 -14.34 -6.29 0.75
CA ALA A 185 -15.26 -6.00 -0.33
C ALA A 185 -16.64 -5.66 0.26
N ALA A 186 -17.54 -5.17 -0.58
CA ALA A 186 -18.88 -4.75 -0.15
C ALA A 186 -19.69 -5.86 0.54
N ASP A 187 -19.40 -7.13 0.23
CA ASP A 187 -20.06 -8.30 0.79
C ASP A 187 -19.25 -9.00 1.90
N GLY A 188 -18.07 -8.46 2.24
CA GLY A 188 -17.25 -8.93 3.35
C GLY A 188 -15.75 -8.94 3.05
N GLY A 189 -14.96 -9.31 4.05
CA GLY A 189 -13.51 -9.30 3.98
C GLY A 189 -12.88 -10.66 4.19
N GLY A 190 -11.58 -10.74 3.95
CA GLY A 190 -10.85 -11.97 4.26
C GLY A 190 -9.36 -11.92 4.00
N VAL A 191 -8.71 -12.97 4.47
CA VAL A 191 -7.30 -13.30 4.26
C VAL A 191 -7.23 -14.59 3.48
N GLN A 192 -6.47 -14.64 2.40
CA GLN A 192 -6.32 -15.82 1.55
C GLN A 192 -4.85 -16.09 1.26
N VAL A 193 -4.47 -17.37 1.26
CA VAL A 193 -3.14 -17.86 0.87
C VAL A 193 -3.31 -18.83 -0.29
N PHE A 194 -2.45 -18.71 -1.31
CA PHE A 194 -2.51 -19.50 -2.52
C PHE A 194 -1.21 -20.27 -2.76
N ASP A 195 -1.31 -21.44 -3.39
CA ASP A 195 -0.15 -22.21 -3.83
C ASP A 195 0.44 -21.70 -5.16
N ALA A 196 1.44 -22.44 -5.66
CA ALA A 196 2.11 -22.21 -6.94
C ALA A 196 1.16 -22.14 -8.15
N ALA A 197 0.13 -22.98 -8.16
CA ALA A 197 -0.84 -23.06 -9.23
C ALA A 197 -1.88 -21.92 -9.16
N GLY A 198 -2.03 -21.28 -8.01
CA GLY A 198 -3.04 -20.25 -7.74
C GLY A 198 -4.28 -20.80 -7.05
N LYS A 199 -4.20 -22.00 -6.46
CA LYS A 199 -5.31 -22.59 -5.68
C LYS A 199 -5.20 -22.14 -4.22
N LYS A 200 -6.34 -21.82 -3.60
CA LYS A 200 -6.41 -21.49 -2.17
C LYS A 200 -5.87 -22.65 -1.33
N ARG A 201 -5.14 -22.32 -0.27
CA ARG A 201 -4.58 -23.25 0.73
C ARG A 201 -5.12 -22.95 2.12
N PHE A 202 -5.39 -21.67 2.37
CA PHE A 202 -5.92 -21.15 3.60
C PHE A 202 -6.80 -19.94 3.29
N GLU A 203 -7.91 -19.83 4.00
CA GLU A 203 -8.83 -18.71 3.92
C GLU A 203 -9.40 -18.41 5.30
N VAL A 204 -9.41 -17.15 5.70
CA VAL A 204 -10.25 -16.61 6.76
C VAL A 204 -11.15 -15.60 6.07
N SER A 205 -12.46 -15.76 6.14
CA SER A 205 -13.38 -14.89 5.41
C SER A 205 -14.62 -14.61 6.22
N GLU A 206 -15.17 -13.43 6.04
CA GLU A 206 -16.53 -13.04 6.39
C GLU A 206 -17.25 -12.72 5.07
N ALA A 207 -18.45 -13.26 4.88
CA ALA A 207 -19.30 -13.00 3.75
C ALA A 207 -20.77 -12.92 4.22
N GLY A 208 -21.30 -11.70 4.36
CA GLY A 208 -22.61 -11.48 4.97
C GLY A 208 -22.68 -12.03 6.41
N ASN A 209 -23.63 -12.94 6.69
CA ASN A 209 -23.77 -13.59 7.99
C ASN A 209 -22.93 -14.88 8.13
N ASP A 210 -22.11 -15.20 7.12
CA ASP A 210 -21.34 -16.43 7.08
C ASP A 210 -19.83 -16.11 7.17
N GLY A 211 -19.22 -16.48 8.29
CA GLY A 211 -17.79 -16.35 8.54
C GLY A 211 -17.10 -17.71 8.68
N GLY A 212 -15.79 -17.75 8.49
CA GLY A 212 -15.05 -18.98 8.79
C GLY A 212 -13.58 -19.01 8.42
N ILE A 213 -12.94 -20.09 8.87
CA ILE A 213 -11.56 -20.46 8.57
C ILE A 213 -11.60 -21.75 7.75
N LYS A 214 -11.00 -21.78 6.57
CA LYS A 214 -10.98 -22.94 5.67
C LYS A 214 -9.54 -23.31 5.32
N MET A 215 -9.23 -24.61 5.32
CA MET A 215 -7.96 -25.15 4.83
C MET A 215 -8.21 -26.14 3.70
N PHE A 216 -7.34 -26.12 2.69
CA PHE A 216 -7.54 -26.87 1.44
C PHE A 216 -6.33 -27.76 1.09
N ASP A 217 -6.58 -28.96 0.57
CA ASP A 217 -5.54 -29.87 0.05
C ASP A 217 -5.08 -29.50 -1.37
N SER A 218 -3.97 -30.08 -1.86
CA SER A 218 -3.40 -29.75 -3.17
C SER A 218 -4.36 -29.85 -4.37
N ALA A 219 -5.42 -30.66 -4.28
CA ALA A 219 -6.45 -30.71 -5.32
C ALA A 219 -7.33 -29.45 -5.32
N GLY A 220 -7.44 -28.78 -4.17
CA GLY A 220 -8.29 -27.62 -3.94
C GLY A 220 -9.51 -27.95 -3.07
N ASN A 221 -9.55 -29.16 -2.49
CA ASN A 221 -10.68 -29.62 -1.70
C ASN A 221 -10.51 -29.19 -0.24
N LYS A 222 -11.61 -28.76 0.39
CA LYS A 222 -11.63 -28.38 1.81
C LYS A 222 -11.29 -29.60 2.67
N ARG A 223 -10.46 -29.42 3.69
CA ARG A 223 -10.05 -30.47 4.66
C ARG A 223 -10.39 -30.14 6.08
N PHE A 224 -10.51 -28.85 6.36
CA PHE A 224 -10.87 -28.34 7.66
C PHE A 224 -11.66 -27.05 7.46
N GLU A 225 -12.69 -26.89 8.27
CA GLU A 225 -13.49 -25.69 8.33
C GLU A 225 -13.82 -25.35 9.78
N VAL A 226 -13.63 -24.11 10.17
CA VAL A 226 -14.40 -23.47 11.24
C VAL A 226 -15.41 -22.58 10.55
N PHE A 227 -16.68 -22.67 10.91
CA PHE A 227 -17.75 -21.89 10.31
C PHE A 227 -18.64 -21.30 11.38
N ASP A 228 -19.11 -20.09 11.11
CA ASP A 228 -20.16 -19.40 11.83
C ASP A 228 -21.15 -18.93 10.76
N GLY A 229 -22.25 -19.65 10.59
CA GLY A 229 -23.16 -19.42 9.48
C GLY A 229 -24.41 -20.29 9.52
N ALA A 230 -25.50 -19.81 8.92
CA ALA A 230 -26.81 -20.46 8.94
C ALA A 230 -27.34 -20.86 10.35
N GLY A 231 -26.94 -20.12 11.39
CA GLY A 231 -27.31 -20.37 12.78
C GLY A 231 -26.49 -21.46 13.47
N TRP A 232 -25.48 -22.02 12.80
CA TRP A 232 -24.59 -23.03 13.36
C TRP A 232 -23.16 -22.48 13.48
N LEU A 233 -22.56 -22.73 14.64
CA LEU A 233 -21.14 -22.51 14.90
C LEU A 233 -20.47 -23.87 15.02
N GLY A 234 -19.36 -24.10 14.31
CA GLY A 234 -18.70 -25.39 14.43
C GLY A 234 -17.35 -25.50 13.77
N ALA A 235 -16.75 -26.67 13.94
CA ALA A 235 -15.55 -27.08 13.24
C ALA A 235 -15.70 -28.49 12.68
N THR A 236 -15.35 -28.70 11.41
CA THR A 236 -15.37 -30.01 10.75
C THR A 236 -14.06 -30.35 10.06
N PHE A 237 -13.74 -31.65 10.07
CA PHE A 237 -12.68 -32.25 9.27
C PHE A 237 -13.32 -33.03 8.12
N LEU A 238 -12.78 -32.85 6.91
CA LEU A 238 -13.30 -33.44 5.68
C LEU A 238 -12.23 -34.30 5.01
N ASP A 239 -12.66 -35.35 4.32
CA ASP A 239 -11.78 -36.20 3.50
C ASP A 239 -11.50 -35.62 2.10
N SER A 240 -10.98 -36.45 1.18
CA SER A 240 -10.67 -36.06 -0.20
C SER A 240 -11.87 -35.92 -1.12
N ALA A 241 -13.00 -36.52 -0.75
CA ALA A 241 -14.26 -36.35 -1.45
C ALA A 241 -15.05 -35.15 -0.91
N GLY A 242 -14.56 -34.47 0.14
CA GLY A 242 -15.29 -33.40 0.83
C GLY A 242 -16.37 -33.94 1.77
N VAL A 243 -16.31 -35.23 2.13
CA VAL A 243 -17.22 -35.83 3.10
C VAL A 243 -16.67 -35.56 4.49
N GLU A 244 -17.53 -35.08 5.38
CA GLU A 244 -17.16 -34.83 6.77
C GLU A 244 -16.87 -36.14 7.49
N ARG A 245 -15.76 -36.16 8.22
CA ARG A 245 -15.22 -37.32 8.95
C ARG A 245 -15.25 -37.14 10.45
N SER A 246 -15.27 -35.90 10.92
CA SER A 246 -15.46 -35.60 12.33
C SER A 246 -15.77 -34.12 12.52
N GLY A 247 -16.45 -33.76 13.60
CA GLY A 247 -16.68 -32.36 13.90
C GLY A 247 -17.39 -32.13 15.23
N VAL A 248 -17.41 -30.86 15.62
CA VAL A 248 -18.23 -30.32 16.71
C VAL A 248 -19.07 -29.20 16.12
N ARG A 249 -20.36 -29.15 16.45
CA ARG A 249 -21.25 -28.06 16.08
C ARG A 249 -22.16 -27.66 17.23
N MET A 250 -22.58 -26.41 17.20
CA MET A 250 -23.56 -25.82 18.09
C MET A 250 -24.62 -25.14 17.24
N GLY A 251 -25.86 -25.57 17.39
CA GLY A 251 -27.04 -24.99 16.74
C GLY A 251 -27.56 -23.76 17.50
N PRO A 252 -28.55 -23.07 16.92
CA PRO A 252 -29.06 -21.80 17.46
C PRO A 252 -29.77 -21.97 18.80
N ASP A 253 -30.31 -23.16 19.06
CA ASP A 253 -31.04 -23.49 20.30
C ASP A 253 -30.13 -24.10 21.38
N GLY A 254 -28.80 -23.98 21.23
CA GLY A 254 -27.82 -24.59 22.12
C GLY A 254 -27.66 -26.11 21.93
N GLU A 255 -28.32 -26.69 20.93
CA GLU A 255 -28.10 -28.07 20.50
C GLU A 255 -26.62 -28.25 20.14
N SER A 256 -25.99 -29.31 20.63
CA SER A 256 -24.59 -29.60 20.32
C SER A 256 -24.44 -30.98 19.71
N ASP A 257 -23.68 -31.04 18.63
CA ASP A 257 -23.40 -32.26 17.89
C ASP A 257 -21.90 -32.53 17.89
N PHE A 258 -21.52 -33.70 18.39
CA PHE A 258 -20.20 -34.27 18.17
C PHE A 258 -20.33 -35.55 17.35
N PHE A 259 -19.55 -35.65 16.28
CA PHE A 259 -19.56 -36.82 15.42
C PHE A 259 -18.16 -37.23 14.96
N ILE A 260 -17.98 -38.53 14.74
CA ILE A 260 -16.86 -39.12 14.01
C ILE A 260 -17.45 -40.16 13.06
N THR A 261 -17.19 -40.00 11.76
CA THR A 261 -17.71 -40.82 10.66
C THR A 261 -16.55 -41.52 9.95
N GLY A 262 -16.18 -42.71 10.43
CA GLY A 262 -15.09 -43.50 9.85
C GLY A 262 -15.12 -44.96 10.29
N GLY A 263 -15.60 -45.86 9.40
CA GLY A 263 -15.61 -47.32 9.57
C GLY A 263 -16.87 -47.87 10.22
N LEU A 264 -17.65 -48.67 9.46
CA LEU A 264 -18.84 -49.53 9.76
C LEU A 264 -19.91 -49.11 10.80
N THR A 265 -19.69 -48.09 11.63
CA THR A 265 -20.58 -47.64 12.70
C THR A 265 -20.42 -46.13 12.86
N GLU A 266 -21.51 -45.40 12.63
CA GLU A 266 -21.64 -43.99 12.96
C GLU A 266 -21.86 -43.86 14.48
N TRP A 267 -20.96 -43.16 15.18
CA TRP A 267 -21.16 -42.81 16.59
C TRP A 267 -21.63 -41.36 16.66
N LYS A 268 -22.93 -41.18 16.92
CA LYS A 268 -23.53 -39.88 17.26
C LYS A 268 -23.70 -39.83 18.78
N ALA A 269 -22.99 -38.93 19.43
CA ALA A 269 -23.22 -38.59 20.82
C ALA A 269 -23.87 -37.21 20.87
N SER A 270 -25.19 -37.16 20.86
CA SER A 270 -25.95 -35.93 21.10
C SER A 270 -26.20 -35.83 22.60
N THR A 271 -25.35 -35.08 23.31
CA THR A 271 -25.59 -34.74 24.71
C THR A 271 -26.37 -33.44 24.78
N CYS A 272 -27.66 -33.53 25.12
CA CYS A 272 -28.43 -32.38 25.57
C CYS A 272 -28.01 -32.08 27.02
N LEU A 273 -26.96 -31.26 27.20
CA LEU A 273 -26.56 -30.79 28.53
C LEU A 273 -27.52 -29.64 28.91
N GLN A 274 -28.62 -29.97 29.59
CA GLN A 274 -29.45 -28.94 30.22
C GLN A 274 -28.67 -28.38 31.42
N VAL A 275 -28.19 -27.15 31.29
CA VAL A 275 -27.68 -26.36 32.42
C VAL A 275 -28.90 -25.70 33.06
N GLU A 276 -29.36 -26.22 34.20
CA GLU A 276 -30.34 -25.55 35.07
C GLU A 276 -29.76 -24.31 35.74
#